data_AF-A0A3R7M1L5-F1
#
_entry.id   AF-A0A3R7M1L5-F1
#
_cell.length_a   1.000
_cell.length_b   1.000
_cell.length_c   1.000
_cell.angle_alpha   90.00
_cell.angle_beta   90.00
_cell.angle_gamma   90.00
#
_symmetry.space_group_name_H-M   'P 1'
#
loop_
_entity.id
_entity.type
_entity.pdbx_description
1 polymer ?
#
loop_
_entity_poly.entity_id
_entity_poly.type
_entity_poly.pdbx_seq_one_letter_code
_entity_poly.pdbx_strand_id
1 'polypeptide(L)'
;MSTSWKVIDFCRYFGVEAAVDPAAVAPAAAHHFFHHLTRTHGIAAEAAAARLRTQNAVEAILREEGLDDDGALALDVLRGEPAAADTAALRVSVARLLHDRRRLACAVTPAGKEAGRLLQAPAEPRVPAATGPAALWNSLVAIEAALFSAAVELSRRSDEVDAREAAAVARVTAVELAEAELRQRASARQQEALATEAELAARRTALQVEAATLEERRAQLARAEAALDARAAETRRAEEAVAAARATLAAGQAALEEDRRQCAAVAHGLVDRERRLKAAEALLAQAKDDLTTYEHRLTLA
;
A
#
# COMPACT_ATOMS: atom_id res chain seq x y z
N MET A 1 -3.16 -22.61 -3.58
CA MET A 1 -3.77 -22.81 -2.24
C MET A 1 -4.85 -21.76 -2.09
N SER A 2 -6.09 -22.18 -1.80
CA SER A 2 -7.26 -21.30 -1.77
C SER A 2 -7.17 -20.33 -0.59
N THR A 3 -7.35 -19.04 -0.84
CA THR A 3 -7.46 -18.03 0.21
C THR A 3 -8.61 -18.42 1.12
N SER A 4 -8.35 -18.51 2.44
CA SER A 4 -9.39 -18.87 3.40
C SER A 4 -10.60 -17.95 3.24
N TRP A 5 -11.81 -18.51 3.09
CA TRP A 5 -13.04 -17.73 2.89
C TRP A 5 -13.28 -16.73 4.03
N LYS A 6 -12.76 -17.00 5.24
CA LYS A 6 -12.79 -16.07 6.37
C LYS A 6 -12.04 -14.77 6.10
N VAL A 7 -10.90 -14.88 5.43
CA VAL A 7 -10.09 -13.72 5.02
C VAL A 7 -10.81 -12.92 3.95
N ILE A 8 -11.43 -13.61 2.98
CA ILE A 8 -12.24 -12.97 1.93
C ILE A 8 -13.42 -12.21 2.52
N ASP A 9 -14.15 -12.83 3.45
CA ASP A 9 -15.27 -12.20 4.15
C ASP A 9 -14.81 -11.00 4.98
N PHE A 10 -13.75 -11.15 5.76
CA PHE A 10 -13.23 -10.10 6.63
C PHE A 10 -12.80 -8.86 5.83
N CYS A 11 -12.06 -9.06 4.74
CA CYS A 11 -11.66 -7.98 3.85
C CYS A 11 -12.88 -7.30 3.22
N ARG A 12 -13.87 -8.05 2.72
CA ARG A 12 -15.10 -7.49 2.14
C ARG A 12 -15.92 -6.71 3.17
N TYR A 13 -16.06 -7.23 4.39
CA TYR A 13 -16.89 -6.63 5.44
C TYR A 13 -16.36 -5.26 5.88
N PHE A 14 -15.03 -5.11 5.98
CA PHE A 14 -14.39 -3.85 6.37
C PHE A 14 -13.96 -2.98 5.18
N GLY A 15 -14.30 -3.36 3.94
CA GLY A 15 -13.93 -2.60 2.74
C GLY A 15 -12.42 -2.57 2.47
N VAL A 16 -11.69 -3.58 2.92
CA VAL A 16 -10.25 -3.72 2.71
C VAL A 16 -10.02 -4.52 1.42
N GLU A 17 -9.18 -4.00 0.52
CA GLU A 17 -8.73 -4.77 -0.64
C GLU A 17 -7.82 -5.91 -0.18
N ALA A 18 -8.25 -7.16 -0.40
CA ALA A 18 -7.42 -8.31 -0.11
C ALA A 18 -6.21 -8.32 -1.05
N ALA A 19 -5.00 -8.18 -0.51
CA ALA A 19 -3.77 -8.31 -1.29
C ALA A 19 -3.73 -9.71 -1.94
N VAL A 20 -3.51 -9.71 -3.26
CA VAL A 20 -3.68 -10.83 -4.21
C VAL A 20 -2.60 -11.93 -4.06
N ASP A 21 -1.87 -12.00 -2.94
CA ASP A 21 -0.86 -13.05 -2.76
C ASP A 21 -1.31 -14.15 -1.77
N PRO A 22 -2.03 -15.18 -2.24
CA PRO A 22 -2.49 -16.30 -1.42
C PRO A 22 -1.37 -17.26 -1.02
N ALA A 23 -0.12 -17.06 -1.47
CA ALA A 23 0.99 -17.96 -1.19
C ALA A 23 1.63 -17.74 0.20
N ALA A 24 1.37 -16.62 0.87
CA ALA A 24 2.10 -16.22 2.08
C ALA A 24 1.44 -16.62 3.41
N VAL A 25 0.19 -17.11 3.43
CA VAL A 25 -0.54 -17.36 4.69
C VAL A 25 -0.83 -18.85 4.85
N ALA A 26 0.11 -19.55 5.49
CA ALA A 26 -0.16 -20.88 6.03
C ALA A 26 -1.33 -20.81 7.03
N PRO A 27 -2.16 -21.87 7.18
CA PRO A 27 -3.30 -21.87 8.11
C PRO A 27 -2.94 -21.50 9.55
N ALA A 28 -1.72 -21.84 9.99
CA ALA A 28 -1.17 -21.49 11.30
C ALA A 28 -0.87 -19.99 11.49
N ALA A 29 -0.77 -19.21 10.41
CA ALA A 29 -0.46 -17.76 10.43
C ALA A 29 -1.71 -16.87 10.25
N ALA A 30 -2.90 -17.44 10.09
CA ALA A 30 -4.14 -16.68 9.87
C ALA A 30 -4.44 -15.67 11.00
N HIS A 31 -4.14 -16.01 12.26
CA HIS A 31 -4.31 -15.10 13.40
C HIS A 31 -3.40 -13.86 13.33
N HIS A 32 -2.15 -14.02 12.89
CA HIS A 32 -1.24 -12.89 12.68
C HIS A 32 -1.72 -12.00 11.52
N PHE A 33 -2.34 -12.60 10.50
CA PHE A 33 -2.90 -11.88 9.37
C PHE A 33 -4.07 -10.97 9.78
N PHE A 34 -5.02 -11.47 10.59
CA PHE A 34 -6.12 -10.64 11.09
C PHE A 34 -5.62 -9.49 11.98
N HIS A 35 -4.67 -9.75 12.87
CA HIS A 35 -4.09 -8.71 13.73
C HIS A 35 -3.35 -7.64 12.92
N HIS A 36 -2.64 -8.04 11.86
CA HIS A 36 -2.00 -7.13 10.92
C HIS A 36 -3.04 -6.28 10.18
N LEU A 37 -4.09 -6.89 9.62
CA LEU A 37 -5.17 -6.18 8.92
C LEU A 37 -5.88 -5.18 9.81
N THR A 38 -6.18 -5.55 11.06
CA THR A 38 -6.84 -4.63 12.01
C THR A 38 -5.99 -3.41 12.31
N ARG A 39 -4.68 -3.60 12.47
CA ARG A 39 -3.75 -2.51 12.81
C ARG A 39 -3.47 -1.61 11.61
N THR A 40 -3.31 -2.20 10.43
CA THR A 40 -2.97 -1.47 9.19
C THR A 40 -4.14 -0.64 8.66
N HIS A 41 -5.38 -1.11 8.84
CA HIS A 41 -6.58 -0.42 8.36
C HIS A 41 -7.36 0.32 9.45
N GLY A 42 -6.82 0.44 10.67
CA GLY A 42 -7.46 1.18 11.76
C GLY A 42 -8.81 0.61 12.20
N ILE A 43 -9.02 -0.70 12.01
CA ILE A 43 -10.27 -1.36 12.38
C ILE A 43 -10.30 -1.54 13.90
N ALA A 44 -11.38 -1.12 14.55
CA ALA A 44 -11.56 -1.31 15.99
C ALA A 44 -11.47 -2.80 16.37
N ALA A 45 -10.62 -3.12 17.35
CA ALA A 45 -10.36 -4.51 17.76
C ALA A 45 -11.64 -5.26 18.17
N GLU A 46 -12.58 -4.57 18.81
CA GLU A 46 -13.89 -5.14 19.19
C GLU A 46 -14.75 -5.50 17.99
N ALA A 47 -14.76 -4.66 16.94
CA ALA A 47 -15.51 -4.91 15.72
C ALA A 47 -14.94 -6.09 14.92
N ALA A 48 -13.60 -6.17 14.84
CA ALA A 48 -12.91 -7.29 14.22
C ALA A 48 -13.16 -8.61 14.98
N ALA A 49 -13.08 -8.58 16.31
CA ALA A 49 -13.37 -9.74 17.15
C ALA A 49 -14.84 -10.17 17.05
N ALA A 50 -15.78 -9.22 16.96
CA ALA A 50 -17.20 -9.53 16.72
C ALA A 50 -17.40 -10.24 15.39
N ARG A 51 -16.81 -9.75 14.30
CA ARG A 51 -16.95 -10.39 12.98
C ARG A 51 -16.33 -11.79 12.94
N LEU A 52 -15.16 -11.98 13.56
CA LEU A 52 -14.52 -13.30 13.67
C LEU A 52 -15.39 -14.30 14.46
N ARG A 53 -16.08 -13.86 15.52
CA ARG A 53 -17.03 -14.71 16.24
C ARG A 53 -18.19 -15.15 15.34
N THR A 54 -18.76 -14.24 14.56
CA THR A 54 -19.81 -14.56 13.57
C THR A 54 -19.33 -15.56 12.53
N GLN A 55 -18.11 -15.38 12.00
CA GLN A 55 -17.50 -16.32 11.04
C GLN A 55 -17.34 -17.73 11.64
N ASN A 56 -16.85 -17.83 12.87
CA ASN A 56 -16.67 -19.12 13.56
C ASN A 56 -18.03 -19.78 13.88
N ALA A 57 -19.05 -18.99 14.20
CA ALA A 57 -20.41 -19.51 14.42
C ALA A 57 -21.03 -20.07 13.13
N VAL A 58 -20.88 -19.38 12.00
CA VAL A 58 -21.32 -19.89 10.69
C VAL A 58 -20.58 -21.17 10.32
N GLU A 59 -19.26 -21.22 10.50
CA GLU A 59 -18.49 -22.44 10.25
C GLU A 59 -18.96 -23.63 11.11
N ALA A 60 -19.24 -23.38 12.40
CA ALA A 60 -19.75 -24.41 13.29
C ALA A 60 -21.12 -24.93 12.84
N ILE A 61 -22.03 -24.03 12.44
CA ILE A 61 -23.37 -24.41 11.93
C ILE A 61 -23.25 -25.22 10.63
N LEU A 62 -22.37 -24.81 9.71
CA LEU A 62 -22.15 -25.54 8.46
C LEU A 62 -21.55 -26.93 8.71
N ARG A 63 -20.68 -27.04 9.72
CA ARG A 63 -20.13 -28.33 10.15
C ARG A 63 -21.19 -29.25 10.75
N GLU A 64 -22.10 -28.71 11.55
CA GLU A 64 -23.26 -29.46 12.07
C GLU A 64 -24.17 -29.98 10.94
N GLU A 65 -24.28 -29.25 9.83
CA GLU A 65 -25.06 -29.62 8.63
C GLU A 65 -24.28 -30.49 7.63
N GLY A 66 -23.02 -30.86 7.93
CA GLY A 66 -22.16 -31.71 7.09
C GLY A 66 -21.56 -31.02 5.85
N LEU A 67 -21.38 -29.70 5.91
CA LEU A 67 -20.88 -28.83 4.82
C LEU A 67 -19.52 -28.22 5.17
N ASP A 68 -18.61 -29.04 5.69
CA ASP A 68 -17.36 -28.63 6.36
C ASP A 68 -16.40 -27.76 5.53
N ASP A 69 -16.55 -27.73 4.20
CA ASP A 69 -15.64 -27.03 3.28
C ASP A 69 -16.33 -26.07 2.30
N ASP A 70 -17.62 -25.78 2.48
CA ASP A 70 -18.39 -24.98 1.51
C ASP A 70 -18.24 -23.46 1.77
N GLY A 71 -17.01 -22.96 1.59
CA GLY A 71 -16.65 -21.56 1.84
C GLY A 71 -17.43 -20.54 0.99
N ALA A 72 -17.97 -20.97 -0.16
CA ALA A 72 -18.88 -20.15 -0.97
C ALA A 72 -20.23 -19.94 -0.26
N LEU A 73 -20.75 -21.01 0.35
CA LEU A 73 -22.00 -20.96 1.11
C LEU A 73 -21.84 -20.13 2.39
N ALA A 74 -20.70 -20.24 3.06
CA ALA A 74 -20.36 -19.39 4.21
C ALA A 74 -20.34 -17.90 3.83
N LEU A 75 -19.76 -17.55 2.68
CA LEU A 75 -19.71 -16.17 2.17
C LEU A 75 -21.10 -15.62 1.83
N ASP A 76 -21.99 -16.45 1.26
CA ASP A 76 -23.35 -16.02 0.92
C ASP A 76 -24.19 -15.73 2.17
N VAL A 77 -24.06 -16.56 3.22
CA VAL A 77 -24.73 -16.34 4.52
C VAL A 77 -24.22 -15.06 5.17
N LEU A 78 -22.92 -14.83 5.16
CA LEU A 78 -22.28 -13.69 5.82
C LEU A 78 -22.49 -12.35 5.11
N ARG A 79 -22.98 -12.35 3.86
CA ARG A 79 -23.21 -11.15 3.04
C ARG A 79 -24.37 -10.28 3.53
N GLY A 80 -25.31 -10.86 4.28
CA GLY A 80 -26.51 -10.18 4.77
C GLY A 80 -26.56 -9.98 6.29
N GLU A 81 -25.60 -10.52 7.04
CA GLU A 81 -25.68 -10.59 8.51
C GLU A 81 -24.84 -9.50 9.20
N PRO A 82 -25.40 -8.78 10.19
CA PRO A 82 -24.66 -7.80 10.98
C PRO A 82 -23.57 -8.48 11.83
N ALA A 83 -22.49 -7.76 12.17
CA ALA A 83 -21.38 -8.29 12.98
C ALA A 83 -21.77 -8.77 14.39
N ALA A 84 -22.97 -8.44 14.87
CA ALA A 84 -23.51 -8.85 16.17
C ALA A 84 -24.71 -9.81 16.05
N ALA A 85 -24.81 -10.58 14.97
CA ALA A 85 -25.86 -11.57 14.81
C ALA A 85 -25.75 -12.68 15.88
N ASP A 86 -26.86 -12.96 16.56
CA ASP A 86 -26.97 -14.08 17.51
C ASP A 86 -26.90 -15.43 16.77
N THR A 87 -26.33 -16.44 17.42
CA THR A 87 -26.15 -17.79 16.86
C THR A 87 -27.48 -18.40 16.41
N ALA A 88 -28.57 -18.11 17.12
CA ALA A 88 -29.91 -18.57 16.75
C ALA A 88 -30.41 -17.93 15.43
N ALA A 89 -30.12 -16.64 15.22
CA ALA A 89 -30.47 -15.94 13.99
C ALA A 89 -29.66 -16.49 12.80
N LEU A 90 -28.36 -16.73 13.00
CA LEU A 90 -27.49 -17.33 11.98
C LEU A 90 -27.99 -18.72 11.55
N ARG A 91 -28.47 -19.56 12.48
CA ARG A 91 -29.05 -20.87 12.15
C ARG A 91 -30.28 -20.75 11.25
N VAL A 92 -31.15 -19.78 11.51
CA VAL A 92 -32.33 -19.52 10.66
C VAL A 92 -31.92 -19.08 9.25
N SER A 93 -30.92 -18.20 9.15
CA SER A 93 -30.41 -17.72 7.86
C SER A 93 -29.74 -18.83 7.05
N VAL A 94 -28.94 -19.69 7.68
CA VAL A 94 -28.34 -20.88 7.03
C VAL A 94 -29.43 -21.85 6.56
N ALA A 95 -30.41 -22.17 7.40
CA ALA A 95 -31.50 -23.08 7.04
C ALA A 95 -32.33 -22.57 5.86
N ARG A 96 -32.62 -21.25 5.82
CA ARG A 96 -33.32 -20.61 4.69
C ARG A 96 -32.51 -20.70 3.40
N LEU A 97 -31.21 -20.41 3.47
CA LEU A 97 -30.33 -20.44 2.30
C LEU A 97 -30.17 -21.85 1.73
N LEU A 98 -30.06 -22.87 2.60
CA LEU A 98 -30.05 -24.27 2.19
C LEU A 98 -31.40 -24.69 1.59
N HIS A 99 -32.52 -24.23 2.14
CA HIS A 99 -33.85 -24.47 1.58
C HIS A 99 -34.01 -23.85 0.19
N ASP A 100 -33.59 -22.61 0.00
CA ASP A 100 -33.64 -21.91 -1.28
C ASP A 100 -32.75 -22.57 -2.33
N ARG A 101 -31.53 -23.00 -1.95
CA ARG A 101 -30.64 -23.76 -2.86
C ARG A 101 -31.22 -25.12 -3.23
N ARG A 102 -31.85 -25.85 -2.29
CA ARG A 102 -32.55 -27.11 -2.60
C ARG A 102 -33.71 -26.88 -3.55
N ARG A 103 -34.48 -25.80 -3.36
CA ARG A 103 -35.57 -25.41 -4.26
C ARG A 103 -35.06 -25.06 -5.67
N LEU A 104 -33.94 -24.35 -5.77
CA LEU A 104 -33.31 -24.00 -7.05
C LEU A 104 -32.67 -25.22 -7.74
N ALA A 105 -32.07 -26.14 -6.99
CA ALA A 105 -31.53 -27.39 -7.52
C ALA A 105 -32.64 -28.31 -8.05
N CYS A 106 -33.80 -28.33 -7.38
CA CYS A 106 -35.00 -29.02 -7.86
C CYS A 106 -35.74 -28.28 -8.99
N ALA A 107 -35.32 -27.07 -9.38
CA ALA A 107 -35.95 -26.28 -10.44
C ALA A 107 -35.35 -26.54 -11.84
N VAL A 108 -34.40 -27.47 -11.99
CA VAL A 108 -33.96 -27.94 -13.31
C VAL A 108 -34.91 -29.02 -13.82
N THR A 109 -36.04 -28.56 -14.33
CA THR A 109 -36.79 -29.03 -15.52
C THR A 109 -38.19 -28.41 -15.48
N PRO A 110 -38.60 -27.57 -16.44
CA PRO A 110 -40.01 -27.52 -16.82
C PRO A 110 -40.25 -28.68 -17.80
N ALA A 111 -40.05 -29.92 -17.34
CA ALA A 111 -40.61 -31.08 -18.00
C ALA A 111 -42.02 -31.25 -17.45
N GLY A 112 -43.01 -30.93 -18.30
CA GLY A 112 -44.38 -31.40 -18.08
C GLY A 112 -45.33 -30.38 -17.45
N LYS A 113 -45.82 -29.45 -18.27
CA LYS A 113 -47.25 -29.09 -18.25
C LYS A 113 -47.92 -28.96 -19.63
N GLU A 114 -47.21 -29.19 -20.74
CA GLU A 114 -47.82 -29.22 -22.08
C GLU A 114 -47.71 -30.57 -22.83
N ALA A 115 -46.90 -31.50 -22.33
CA ALA A 115 -46.87 -32.87 -22.88
C ALA A 115 -48.17 -33.67 -22.61
N GLY A 116 -49.06 -33.17 -21.75
CA GLY A 116 -50.34 -33.79 -21.45
C GLY A 116 -51.50 -33.43 -22.38
N ARG A 117 -51.31 -32.52 -23.35
CA ARG A 117 -52.37 -32.13 -24.32
C ARG A 117 -52.09 -32.53 -25.77
N LEU A 118 -50.90 -33.06 -26.08
CA LEU A 118 -50.53 -33.44 -27.45
C LEU A 118 -50.79 -34.92 -27.78
N LEU A 119 -51.34 -35.68 -26.83
CA LEU A 119 -51.86 -37.03 -27.03
C LEU A 119 -53.38 -37.09 -26.79
N GLN A 120 -54.13 -36.12 -27.33
CA GLN A 120 -55.46 -36.48 -27.81
C GLN A 120 -55.24 -37.06 -29.21
N ALA A 121 -55.17 -38.39 -29.26
CA ALA A 121 -55.36 -39.11 -30.51
C ALA A 121 -56.61 -38.53 -31.21
N PRO A 122 -56.57 -38.28 -32.52
CA PRO A 122 -57.79 -37.93 -33.23
C PRO A 122 -58.81 -39.01 -32.88
N ALA A 123 -59.95 -38.59 -32.32
CA ALA A 123 -61.03 -39.51 -31.99
C ALA A 123 -61.23 -40.38 -33.23
N GLU A 124 -61.02 -41.70 -33.08
CA GLU A 124 -61.17 -42.63 -34.19
C GLU A 124 -62.51 -42.32 -34.86
N PRO A 125 -62.55 -42.16 -36.20
CA PRO A 125 -63.79 -41.91 -36.90
C PRO A 125 -64.70 -43.11 -36.63
N ARG A 126 -65.58 -42.96 -35.63
CA ARG A 126 -66.60 -43.95 -35.31
C ARG A 126 -67.47 -44.04 -36.55
N VAL A 127 -67.30 -45.13 -37.29
CA VAL A 127 -68.14 -45.45 -38.44
C VAL A 127 -69.58 -45.51 -37.93
N PRO A 128 -70.47 -44.57 -38.29
CA PRO A 128 -71.86 -44.67 -37.93
C PRO A 128 -72.41 -45.96 -38.53
N ALA A 129 -73.11 -46.76 -37.73
CA ALA A 129 -73.80 -47.97 -38.18
C ALA A 129 -74.92 -47.56 -39.15
N ALA A 130 -74.55 -47.40 -40.43
CA ALA A 130 -75.41 -46.89 -41.48
C ALA A 130 -76.08 -48.07 -42.21
N THR A 131 -77.31 -48.37 -41.86
CA THR A 131 -78.13 -49.43 -42.49
C THR A 131 -78.80 -48.96 -43.79
N GLY A 132 -78.00 -48.41 -44.73
CA GLY A 132 -78.48 -48.05 -46.07
C GLY A 132 -77.40 -47.40 -46.97
N PRO A 133 -77.44 -47.60 -48.30
CA PRO A 133 -76.40 -47.15 -49.23
C PRO A 133 -76.17 -45.62 -49.24
N ALA A 134 -77.21 -44.82 -49.04
CA ALA A 134 -77.08 -43.36 -48.92
C ALA A 134 -76.38 -42.90 -47.63
N ALA A 135 -76.59 -43.61 -46.52
CA ALA A 135 -75.96 -43.29 -45.24
C ALA A 135 -74.48 -43.69 -45.22
N LEU A 136 -74.12 -44.77 -45.91
CA LEU A 136 -72.71 -45.16 -46.13
C LEU A 136 -71.96 -44.13 -46.98
N TRP A 137 -72.59 -43.62 -48.04
CA TRP A 137 -72.00 -42.55 -48.86
C TRP A 137 -71.74 -41.27 -48.07
N ASN A 138 -72.73 -40.81 -47.28
CA ASN A 138 -72.57 -39.63 -46.42
C ASN A 138 -71.49 -39.84 -45.35
N SER A 139 -71.37 -41.05 -44.81
CA SER A 139 -70.28 -41.39 -43.88
C SER A 139 -68.91 -41.36 -44.54
N LEU A 140 -68.78 -41.87 -45.77
CA LEU A 140 -67.52 -41.84 -46.51
C LEU A 140 -67.10 -40.39 -46.82
N VAL A 141 -68.02 -39.56 -47.30
CA VAL A 141 -67.77 -38.14 -47.56
C VAL A 141 -67.40 -37.39 -46.27
N ALA A 142 -68.04 -37.69 -45.14
CA ALA A 142 -67.68 -37.09 -43.85
C ALA A 142 -66.29 -37.51 -43.36
N ILE A 143 -65.92 -38.77 -43.54
CA ILE A 143 -64.56 -39.27 -43.23
C ILE A 143 -63.53 -38.58 -44.14
N GLU A 144 -63.81 -38.48 -45.44
CA GLU A 144 -62.94 -37.81 -46.41
C GLU A 144 -62.75 -36.32 -46.04
N ALA A 145 -63.83 -35.60 -45.74
CA ALA A 145 -63.75 -34.21 -45.29
C ALA A 145 -62.98 -34.04 -43.97
N ALA A 146 -63.13 -34.99 -43.03
CA ALA A 146 -62.36 -35.00 -41.79
C ALA A 146 -60.87 -35.28 -42.02
N LEU A 147 -60.53 -36.18 -42.94
CA LEU A 147 -59.15 -36.47 -43.33
C LEU A 147 -58.50 -35.28 -44.05
N PHE A 148 -59.20 -34.60 -44.96
CA PHE A 148 -58.70 -33.36 -45.59
C PHE A 148 -58.48 -32.24 -44.57
N SER A 149 -59.42 -32.05 -43.63
CA SER A 149 -59.28 -31.06 -42.56
C SER A 149 -58.08 -31.37 -41.67
N ALA A 150 -57.89 -32.64 -41.31
CA ALA A 150 -56.72 -33.08 -40.56
C ALA A 150 -55.41 -32.88 -41.33
N ALA A 151 -55.39 -33.15 -42.65
CA ALA A 151 -54.23 -32.93 -43.50
C ALA A 151 -53.84 -31.44 -43.59
N VAL A 152 -54.82 -30.53 -43.71
CA VAL A 152 -54.58 -29.08 -43.71
C VAL A 152 -54.04 -28.60 -42.36
N GLU A 153 -54.63 -29.07 -41.25
CA GLU A 153 -54.13 -28.75 -39.90
C GLU A 153 -52.73 -29.29 -39.66
N LEU A 154 -52.41 -30.49 -40.14
CA LEU A 154 -51.05 -31.05 -40.06
C LEU A 154 -50.06 -30.25 -40.91
N SER A 155 -50.44 -29.82 -42.12
CA SER A 155 -49.60 -28.95 -42.96
C SER A 155 -49.30 -27.63 -42.26
N ARG A 156 -50.32 -26.97 -41.70
CA ARG A 156 -50.15 -25.72 -40.94
C ARG A 156 -49.24 -25.90 -39.73
N ARG A 157 -49.41 -27.00 -38.99
CA ARG A 157 -48.54 -27.32 -37.85
C ARG A 157 -47.10 -27.61 -38.28
N SER A 158 -46.90 -28.23 -39.45
CA SER A 158 -45.57 -28.41 -40.03
C SER A 158 -44.91 -27.07 -40.29
N ASP A 159 -45.61 -26.14 -40.97
CA ASP A 159 -45.09 -24.80 -41.25
C ASP A 159 -44.76 -24.02 -39.96
N GLU A 160 -45.60 -24.17 -38.92
CA GLU A 160 -45.35 -23.57 -37.60
C GLU A 160 -44.12 -24.16 -36.91
N VAL A 161 -43.86 -25.46 -37.08
CA VAL A 161 -42.65 -26.12 -36.55
C VAL A 161 -41.42 -25.65 -37.31
N ASP A 162 -41.46 -25.62 -38.65
CA ASP A 162 -40.35 -25.15 -39.48
C ASP A 162 -39.98 -23.69 -39.15
N ALA A 163 -40.98 -22.83 -38.95
CA ALA A 163 -40.76 -21.44 -38.52
C ALA A 163 -40.11 -21.35 -37.13
N ARG A 164 -40.51 -22.22 -36.20
CA ARG A 164 -39.90 -22.29 -34.85
C ARG A 164 -38.48 -22.83 -34.90
N GLU A 165 -38.20 -23.82 -35.74
CA GLU A 165 -36.86 -24.36 -35.95
C GLU A 165 -35.94 -23.29 -36.54
N ALA A 166 -36.38 -22.58 -37.58
CA ALA A 166 -35.64 -21.46 -38.15
C ALA A 166 -35.37 -20.36 -37.12
N ALA A 167 -36.36 -20.01 -36.30
CA ALA A 167 -36.19 -19.03 -35.22
C ALA A 167 -35.24 -19.53 -34.12
N ALA A 168 -35.27 -20.83 -33.78
CA ALA A 168 -34.35 -21.42 -32.82
C ALA A 168 -32.90 -21.39 -33.34
N VAL A 169 -32.68 -21.75 -34.61
CA VAL A 169 -31.36 -21.67 -35.27
C VAL A 169 -30.85 -20.23 -35.26
N ALA A 170 -31.67 -19.26 -35.63
CA ALA A 170 -31.28 -17.84 -35.61
C ALA A 170 -30.93 -17.34 -34.20
N ARG A 171 -31.60 -17.85 -33.15
CA ARG A 171 -31.26 -17.52 -31.76
C ARG A 171 -29.94 -18.14 -31.33
N VAL A 172 -29.66 -19.39 -31.72
CA VAL A 172 -28.40 -20.05 -31.42
C VAL A 172 -27.24 -19.29 -32.06
N THR A 173 -27.33 -18.92 -33.33
CA THR A 173 -26.26 -18.17 -34.01
C THR A 173 -26.06 -16.78 -33.41
N ALA A 174 -27.14 -16.11 -33.00
CA ALA A 174 -27.05 -14.82 -32.31
C ALA A 174 -26.35 -14.95 -30.94
N VAL A 175 -26.62 -16.03 -30.20
CA VAL A 175 -25.95 -16.31 -28.92
C VAL A 175 -24.47 -16.62 -29.15
N GLU A 176 -24.12 -17.45 -30.13
CA GLU A 176 -22.73 -17.77 -30.46
C GLU A 176 -21.92 -16.52 -30.84
N LEU A 177 -22.51 -15.61 -31.62
CA LEU A 177 -21.88 -14.35 -31.98
C LEU A 177 -21.72 -13.43 -30.76
N ALA A 178 -22.74 -13.33 -29.91
CA ALA A 178 -22.65 -12.57 -28.67
C ALA A 178 -21.59 -13.14 -27.71
N GLU A 179 -21.47 -14.47 -27.61
CA GLU A 179 -20.40 -15.12 -26.84
C GLU A 179 -19.02 -14.83 -27.41
N ALA A 180 -18.85 -14.86 -28.73
CA ALA A 180 -17.59 -14.52 -29.38
C ALA A 180 -17.18 -13.07 -29.09
N GLU A 181 -18.12 -12.12 -29.19
CA GLU A 181 -17.88 -10.72 -28.84
C GLU A 181 -17.50 -10.56 -27.36
N LEU A 182 -18.19 -11.25 -26.45
CA LEU A 182 -17.88 -11.21 -25.03
C LEU A 182 -16.49 -11.77 -24.74
N ARG A 183 -16.10 -12.89 -25.37
CA ARG A 183 -14.75 -13.46 -25.26
C ARG A 183 -13.70 -12.47 -25.76
N GLN A 184 -13.93 -11.82 -26.89
CA GLN A 184 -13.03 -10.82 -27.44
C GLN A 184 -12.89 -9.62 -26.48
N ARG A 185 -14.01 -9.06 -25.99
CA ARG A 185 -13.99 -7.96 -25.01
C ARG A 185 -13.31 -8.35 -23.70
N ALA A 186 -13.52 -9.56 -23.22
CA ALA A 186 -12.86 -10.07 -22.02
C ALA A 186 -11.34 -10.18 -22.24
N SER A 187 -10.90 -10.70 -23.38
CA SER A 187 -9.47 -10.76 -23.71
C SER A 187 -8.82 -9.37 -23.83
N ALA A 188 -9.52 -8.40 -24.43
CA ALA A 188 -9.03 -7.03 -24.55
C ALA A 188 -8.88 -6.37 -23.17
N ARG A 189 -9.90 -6.49 -22.30
CA ARG A 189 -9.83 -5.98 -20.93
C ARG A 189 -8.72 -6.64 -20.12
N GLN A 190 -8.48 -7.94 -20.31
CA GLN A 190 -7.38 -8.64 -19.65
C GLN A 190 -6.02 -8.12 -20.13
N GLN A 191 -5.86 -7.86 -21.43
CA GLN A 191 -4.62 -7.28 -21.97
C GLN A 191 -4.40 -5.86 -21.46
N GLU A 192 -5.44 -5.03 -21.41
CA GLU A 192 -5.38 -3.69 -20.82
C GLU A 192 -4.98 -3.76 -19.34
N ALA A 193 -5.60 -4.65 -18.56
CA ALA A 193 -5.24 -4.85 -17.16
C ALA A 193 -3.76 -5.22 -17.00
N LEU A 194 -3.27 -6.21 -17.76
CA LEU A 194 -1.86 -6.61 -17.74
C LEU A 194 -0.92 -5.46 -18.15
N ALA A 195 -1.31 -4.66 -19.13
CA ALA A 195 -0.53 -3.49 -19.54
C ALA A 195 -0.46 -2.43 -18.42
N THR A 196 -1.59 -2.15 -17.76
CA THR A 196 -1.62 -1.23 -16.61
C THR A 196 -0.82 -1.76 -15.42
N GLU A 197 -0.87 -3.06 -15.14
CA GLU A 197 -0.07 -3.68 -14.09
C GLU A 197 1.43 -3.59 -14.39
N ALA A 198 1.83 -3.82 -15.64
CA ALA A 198 3.22 -3.66 -16.07
C ALA A 198 3.70 -2.20 -15.95
N GLU A 199 2.87 -1.23 -16.31
CA GLU A 199 3.18 0.19 -16.15
C GLU A 199 3.31 0.58 -14.67
N LEU A 200 2.41 0.12 -13.81
CA LEU A 200 2.48 0.35 -12.37
C LEU A 200 3.71 -0.31 -11.75
N ALA A 201 4.08 -1.52 -12.19
CA ALA A 201 5.30 -2.18 -11.77
C ALA A 201 6.55 -1.38 -12.16
N ALA A 202 6.62 -0.88 -13.40
CA ALA A 202 7.71 -0.03 -13.87
C ALA A 202 7.82 1.29 -13.09
N ARG A 203 6.68 1.91 -12.75
CA ARG A 203 6.67 3.12 -11.91
C ARG A 203 7.16 2.83 -10.50
N ARG A 204 6.76 1.69 -9.91
CA ARG A 204 7.22 1.28 -8.57
C ARG A 204 8.73 1.06 -8.54
N THR A 205 9.30 0.40 -9.55
CA THR A 205 10.76 0.19 -9.62
C THR A 205 11.50 1.52 -9.82
N ALA A 206 10.99 2.42 -10.66
CA ALA A 206 11.57 3.76 -10.82
C ALA A 206 11.60 4.53 -9.49
N LEU A 207 10.48 4.55 -8.75
CA LEU A 207 10.42 5.19 -7.44
C LEU A 207 11.36 4.56 -6.40
N GLN A 208 11.55 3.24 -6.45
CA GLN A 208 12.52 2.56 -5.57
C GLN A 208 13.97 2.98 -5.89
N VAL A 209 14.30 3.13 -7.18
CA VAL A 209 15.62 3.61 -7.61
C VAL A 209 15.84 5.06 -7.21
N GLU A 210 14.83 5.92 -7.40
CA GLU A 210 14.89 7.32 -6.95
C GLU A 210 15.05 7.41 -5.43
N ALA A 211 14.30 6.64 -4.66
CA ALA A 211 14.43 6.59 -3.20
C ALA A 211 15.83 6.16 -2.76
N ALA A 212 16.40 5.11 -3.38
CA ALA A 212 17.77 4.68 -3.10
C ALA A 212 18.80 5.78 -3.41
N THR A 213 18.62 6.49 -4.53
CA THR A 213 19.49 7.61 -4.93
C THR A 213 19.40 8.77 -3.93
N LEU A 214 18.20 9.08 -3.43
CA LEU A 214 18.01 10.11 -2.42
C LEU A 214 18.64 9.72 -1.08
N GLU A 215 18.53 8.46 -0.66
CA GLU A 215 19.21 7.96 0.53
C GLU A 215 20.73 8.04 0.41
N GLU A 216 21.29 7.71 -0.75
CA GLU A 216 22.73 7.86 -0.98
C GLU A 216 23.16 9.33 -0.88
N ARG A 217 22.41 10.25 -1.51
CA ARG A 217 22.67 11.70 -1.41
C ARG A 217 22.58 12.21 0.02
N ARG A 218 21.59 11.75 0.80
CA ARG A 218 21.47 12.09 2.23
C ARG A 218 22.69 11.62 3.01
N ALA A 219 23.16 10.40 2.79
CA ALA A 219 24.36 9.89 3.45
C ALA A 219 25.62 10.68 3.06
N GLN A 220 25.75 11.07 1.78
CA GLN A 220 26.86 11.92 1.33
C GLN A 220 26.82 13.31 1.97
N LEU A 221 25.64 13.94 2.06
CA LEU A 221 25.46 15.23 2.73
C LEU A 221 25.81 15.15 4.22
N ALA A 222 25.33 14.13 4.93
CA ALA A 222 25.65 13.93 6.35
C ALA A 222 27.17 13.77 6.58
N ARG A 223 27.88 13.07 5.69
CA ARG A 223 29.34 12.96 5.74
C ARG A 223 30.03 14.31 5.46
N ALA A 224 29.51 15.09 4.52
CA ALA A 224 30.06 16.41 4.20
C ALA A 224 29.85 17.40 5.35
N GLU A 225 28.68 17.40 5.98
CA GLU A 225 28.38 18.20 7.17
C GLU A 225 29.34 17.85 8.32
N ALA A 226 29.50 16.56 8.63
CA ALA A 226 30.46 16.13 9.66
C ALA A 226 31.91 16.55 9.36
N ALA A 227 32.32 16.51 8.08
CA ALA A 227 33.65 16.96 7.68
C ALA A 227 33.81 18.49 7.79
N LEU A 228 32.76 19.26 7.48
CA LEU A 228 32.74 20.71 7.66
C LEU A 228 32.79 21.10 9.13
N ASP A 229 32.04 20.41 9.99
CA ASP A 229 32.05 20.64 11.43
C ASP A 229 33.43 20.36 12.04
N ALA A 230 34.09 19.27 11.61
CA ALA A 230 35.46 18.96 12.02
C ALA A 230 36.43 20.07 11.61
N ARG A 231 36.35 20.53 10.35
CA ARG A 231 37.18 21.65 9.86
C ARG A 231 36.91 22.94 10.62
N ALA A 232 35.65 23.26 10.92
CA ALA A 232 35.28 24.45 11.69
C ALA A 232 35.84 24.41 13.12
N ALA A 233 35.87 23.23 13.75
CA ALA A 233 36.50 23.04 15.05
C ALA A 233 38.02 23.21 14.99
N GLU A 234 38.68 22.71 13.94
CA GLU A 234 40.11 22.91 13.71
C GLU A 234 40.48 24.37 13.49
N THR A 235 39.72 25.11 12.66
CA THR A 235 39.95 26.54 12.47
C THR A 235 39.78 27.34 13.75
N ARG A 236 38.75 27.05 14.56
CA ARG A 236 38.57 27.72 15.85
C ARG A 236 39.76 27.50 16.79
N ARG A 237 40.26 26.28 16.90
CA ARG A 237 41.46 25.98 17.71
C ARG A 237 42.71 26.68 17.17
N ALA A 238 42.87 26.76 15.86
CA ALA A 238 43.97 27.49 15.24
C ALA A 238 43.89 29.00 15.51
N GLU A 239 42.69 29.59 15.42
CA GLU A 239 42.44 31.00 15.75
C GLU A 239 42.75 31.29 17.22
N GLU A 240 42.32 30.43 18.13
CA GLU A 240 42.64 30.53 19.57
C GLU A 240 44.15 30.45 19.82
N ALA A 241 44.85 29.52 19.15
CA ALA A 241 46.30 29.40 19.26
C ALA A 241 47.03 30.65 18.75
N VAL A 242 46.58 31.22 17.63
CA VAL A 242 47.12 32.48 17.10
C VAL A 242 46.85 33.64 18.06
N ALA A 243 45.65 33.73 18.64
CA ALA A 243 45.31 34.76 19.62
C ALA A 243 46.20 34.65 20.87
N ALA A 244 46.44 33.43 21.38
CA ALA A 244 47.34 33.18 22.49
C ALA A 244 48.79 33.57 22.15
N ALA A 245 49.29 33.21 20.96
CA ALA A 245 50.63 33.59 20.52
C ALA A 245 50.79 35.11 20.40
N ARG A 246 49.78 35.82 19.89
CA ARG A 246 49.76 37.28 19.83
C ARG A 246 49.78 37.91 21.22
N ALA A 247 49.04 37.37 22.18
CA ALA A 247 49.05 37.84 23.56
C ALA A 247 50.43 37.67 24.20
N THR A 248 51.07 36.52 24.01
CA THR A 248 52.44 36.26 24.50
C THR A 248 53.45 37.21 23.86
N LEU A 249 53.35 37.46 22.55
CA LEU A 249 54.23 38.40 21.86
C LEU A 249 54.05 39.83 22.39
N ALA A 250 52.81 40.28 22.59
CA ALA A 250 52.51 41.59 23.14
C ALA A 250 53.06 41.75 24.57
N ALA A 251 52.93 40.72 25.41
CA ALA A 251 53.51 40.71 26.75
C ALA A 251 55.05 40.79 26.71
N GLY A 252 55.70 40.02 25.83
CA GLY A 252 57.15 40.08 25.63
C GLY A 252 57.63 41.44 25.12
N GLN A 253 56.89 42.08 24.21
CA GLN A 253 57.18 43.43 23.74
C GLN A 253 57.08 44.46 24.87
N ALA A 254 56.03 44.38 25.70
CA ALA A 254 55.87 45.27 26.85
C ALA A 254 57.02 45.13 27.87
N ALA A 255 57.46 43.89 28.14
CA ALA A 255 58.61 43.64 29.01
C ALA A 255 59.91 44.24 28.44
N LEU A 256 60.18 44.06 27.14
CA LEU A 256 61.35 44.65 26.48
C LEU A 256 61.33 46.18 26.48
N GLU A 257 60.15 46.80 26.36
CA GLU A 257 60.01 48.25 26.47
C GLU A 257 60.32 48.75 27.88
N GLU A 258 59.89 48.01 28.91
CA GLU A 258 60.20 48.33 30.29
C GLU A 258 61.70 48.20 30.59
N ASP A 259 62.34 47.10 30.15
CA ASP A 259 63.78 46.91 30.28
C ASP A 259 64.56 48.04 29.59
N ARG A 260 64.12 48.48 28.40
CA ARG A 260 64.71 49.63 27.69
C ARG A 260 64.58 50.93 28.50
N ARG A 261 63.43 51.19 29.13
CA ARG A 261 63.24 52.37 30.00
C ARG A 261 64.17 52.32 31.21
N GLN A 262 64.29 51.17 31.85
CA GLN A 262 65.18 50.97 33.00
C GLN A 262 66.65 51.17 32.61
N CYS A 263 67.07 50.60 31.48
CA CYS A 263 68.42 50.79 30.95
C CYS A 263 68.70 52.27 30.63
N ALA A 264 67.75 52.97 30.02
CA ALA A 264 67.88 54.41 29.76
C ALA A 264 68.00 55.22 31.06
N ALA A 265 67.22 54.88 32.09
CA ALA A 265 67.31 55.52 33.40
C ALA A 265 68.68 55.30 34.08
N VAL A 266 69.21 54.07 34.02
CA VAL A 266 70.55 53.75 34.53
C VAL A 266 71.62 54.51 33.76
N ALA A 267 71.55 54.54 32.42
CA ALA A 267 72.49 55.27 31.59
C ALA A 267 72.50 56.77 31.92
N HIS A 268 71.33 57.39 32.07
CA HIS A 268 71.23 58.79 32.52
C HIS A 268 71.84 59.00 33.90
N GLY A 269 71.59 58.11 34.85
CA GLY A 269 72.20 58.17 36.19
C GLY A 269 73.72 58.08 36.17
N LEU A 270 74.29 57.26 35.30
CA LEU A 270 75.75 57.16 35.10
C LEU A 270 76.32 58.46 34.52
N VAL A 271 75.67 59.04 33.51
CA VAL A 271 76.09 60.33 32.92
C VAL A 271 76.08 61.43 33.97
N ASP A 272 75.05 61.49 34.82
CA ASP A 272 74.99 62.49 35.89
C ASP A 272 76.05 62.27 36.96
N ARG A 273 76.35 61.02 37.30
CA ARG A 273 77.43 60.69 38.24
C ARG A 273 78.79 61.06 37.66
N GLU A 274 79.03 60.81 36.37
CA GLU A 274 80.24 61.21 35.66
C GLU A 274 80.42 62.74 35.68
N ARG A 275 79.34 63.50 35.42
CA ARG A 275 79.36 64.97 35.52
C ARG A 275 79.73 65.44 36.93
N ARG A 276 79.13 64.84 37.97
CA ARG A 276 79.44 65.16 39.37
C ARG A 276 80.87 64.80 39.74
N LEU A 277 81.38 63.66 39.27
CA LEU A 277 82.77 63.25 39.47
C LEU A 277 83.74 64.23 38.82
N LYS A 278 83.52 64.59 37.54
CA LYS A 278 84.33 65.61 36.85
C LYS A 278 84.34 66.95 37.57
N ALA A 279 83.20 67.39 38.10
CA ALA A 279 83.12 68.61 38.90
C ALA A 279 83.91 68.50 40.22
N ALA A 280 83.83 67.36 40.91
CA ALA A 280 84.59 67.10 42.12
C ALA A 280 86.10 67.01 41.85
N GLU A 281 86.52 66.33 40.78
CA GLU A 281 87.91 66.26 40.33
C GLU A 281 88.48 67.65 40.05
N ALA A 282 87.71 68.53 39.39
CA ALA A 282 88.12 69.92 39.16
C ALA A 282 88.32 70.70 40.47
N LEU A 283 87.41 70.55 41.44
CA LEU A 283 87.56 71.17 42.78
C LEU A 283 88.78 70.63 43.53
N LEU A 284 89.07 69.33 43.40
CA LEU A 284 90.19 68.67 44.05
C LEU A 284 91.53 69.10 43.42
N ALA A 285 91.56 69.27 42.09
CA ALA A 285 92.69 69.87 41.38
C ALA A 285 92.94 71.31 41.84
N GLN A 286 91.89 72.14 41.93
CA GLN A 286 92.00 73.50 42.46
C GLN A 286 92.55 73.51 43.90
N ALA A 287 92.02 72.66 44.79
CA ALA A 287 92.49 72.58 46.17
C ALA A 287 93.96 72.14 46.26
N LYS A 288 94.40 71.25 45.37
CA LYS A 288 95.82 70.85 45.24
C LYS A 288 96.68 72.03 44.79
N ASP A 289 96.25 72.79 43.78
CA ASP A 289 96.97 73.97 43.29
C ASP A 289 97.08 75.05 44.37
N ASP A 290 95.99 75.29 45.12
CA ASP A 290 95.97 76.19 46.27
C ASP A 290 96.95 75.71 47.35
N LEU A 291 96.96 74.41 47.68
CA LEU A 291 97.89 73.83 48.67
C LEU A 291 99.35 74.01 48.24
N THR A 292 99.69 73.68 46.99
CA THR A 292 101.06 73.87 46.48
C THR A 292 101.48 75.34 46.50
N THR A 293 100.54 76.26 46.25
CA THR A 293 100.77 77.69 46.38
C THR A 293 101.02 78.10 47.83
N TYR A 294 100.26 77.56 48.79
CA TYR A 294 100.49 77.77 50.21
C TYR A 294 101.84 77.21 50.67
N GLU A 295 102.20 75.99 50.27
CA GLU A 295 103.51 75.38 50.55
C GLU A 295 104.65 76.22 49.99
N HIS A 296 104.54 76.70 48.75
CA HIS A 296 105.55 77.56 48.14
C HIS A 296 105.73 78.87 48.91
N ARG A 297 104.64 79.50 49.36
CA ARG A 297 104.67 80.70 50.21
C ARG A 297 105.30 80.44 51.57
N LEU A 298 105.09 79.26 52.17
CA LEU A 298 105.71 78.85 53.43
C LEU A 298 107.22 78.59 53.30
N THR A 299 107.70 78.12 52.14
CA THR A 299 109.13 77.87 51.89
C THR A 299 109.95 79.12 51.51
N LEU A 300 109.30 80.25 51.22
CA LEU A 300 109.93 81.53 50.85
C LEU A 300 109.89 82.60 51.97
N ALA A 301 109.36 82.25 53.15
CA ALA A 301 109.39 83.04 54.38
C ALA A 301 110.48 82.52 55.32
#